data_AF-A0A177QSB0-F1
#
_entry.id   AF-A0A177QSB0-F1
#
_cell.length_a   1.000
_cell.length_b   1.000
_cell.length_c   1.000
_cell.angle_alpha   90.00
_cell.angle_beta   90.00
_cell.angle_gamma   90.00
#
_symmetry.space_group_name_H-M   'P 1'
#
loop_
_entity.id
_entity.type
_entity.pdbx_description
1 polymer ?
#
loop_
_entity_poly.entity_id
_entity_poly.type
_entity_poly.pdbx_seq_one_letter_code
_entity_poly.pdbx_strand_id
1 'polypeptide(L)'
;MGKRTPFIIGFILVAITVWLQITPIDAIKQVLLRLEQIAYDVQLRAKTMTHKSHFDTVVAVVDIDDKSLLREGQWPWPRAKLAALVTQLQKAGTTVVAFDSIFSEKEPNIAHTLLQEISTQKLNFDTPAIKPFLEKITPYFNDDAKFAESLKTLDSVLGISFLPTASIGNDIPKPLMVLNNPLEQSMNIVRAQGVLNNIPELEKAAKSGGFVNVFSDQDGIIRRVPLLLRYQNNLYPSLALEAVRLYLLGKIELQTASYGDTQQLEGVKIGGRIIPTDSASQVLVPFRGGSFTMPYYSATDVLHNTIPKNALENKIVFVGTSATGLGDLKATAVQNPYPGVEIHATVADGILQNTFSYKPAWTSGAETVLTLILGITCALLFPFLGPRFASIIMLGLPILLFFANAWLWNTTGLIISILLPILLVIFLAIFNIIYGYLFETRRREQLKQMFGQYVPEEHINQMLESKGNYGMLGDDREMTVLFADIRNFTTLSEPLSAAQLKEMLNEFFTPMTEIIFKNK
;
A
#
# COMPACT_ATOMS: atom_id res chain seq x y z
N MET A 1 27.38 27.84 22.56
CA MET A 1 26.15 27.62 21.76
C MET A 1 24.98 28.24 22.50
N GLY A 2 24.17 29.06 21.82
CA GLY A 2 23.12 29.87 22.45
C GLY A 2 21.78 29.12 22.57
N LYS A 3 20.91 29.60 23.47
CA LYS A 3 19.54 29.09 23.67
C LYS A 3 18.67 29.08 22.39
N ARG A 4 19.09 29.78 21.33
CA ARG A 4 18.39 29.86 20.04
C ARG A 4 18.65 28.69 19.10
N THR A 5 19.74 27.94 19.30
CA THR A 5 20.16 26.85 18.40
C THR A 5 19.08 25.77 18.24
N PRO A 6 18.40 25.29 19.30
CA PRO A 6 17.35 24.28 19.16
C PRO A 6 16.16 24.73 18.32
N PHE A 7 15.74 25.99 18.47
CA PHE A 7 14.65 26.56 17.70
C PHE A 7 14.99 26.64 16.21
N ILE A 8 16.19 27.16 15.88
CA ILE A 8 16.63 27.31 14.48
C ILE A 8 16.68 25.94 13.80
N ILE A 9 17.31 24.95 14.45
CA ILE A 9 17.40 23.60 13.89
C ILE A 9 16.02 22.95 13.81
N GLY A 10 15.15 23.16 14.79
CA GLY A 10 13.77 22.70 14.76
C GLY A 10 13.01 23.22 13.54
N PHE A 11 13.05 24.52 13.27
CA PHE A 11 12.42 25.11 12.08
C PHE A 11 13.06 24.62 10.77
N ILE A 12 14.38 24.40 10.73
CA ILE A 12 15.04 23.81 9.57
C ILE A 12 14.52 22.39 9.30
N LEU A 13 14.37 21.55 10.34
CA LEU A 13 13.83 20.19 10.18
C LEU A 13 12.37 20.20 9.70
N VAL A 14 11.55 21.14 10.18
CA VAL A 14 10.18 21.34 9.68
C VAL A 14 10.22 21.73 8.20
N ALA A 15 11.05 22.71 7.82
CA ALA A 15 11.18 23.15 6.44
C ALA A 15 11.67 22.03 5.50
N ILE A 16 12.64 21.22 5.94
CA ILE A 16 13.11 20.04 5.19
C ILE A 16 11.98 19.03 5.00
N THR A 17 11.19 18.77 6.05
CA THR A 17 10.10 17.78 5.97
C THR A 17 8.99 18.26 5.04
N VAL A 18 8.62 19.54 5.09
CA VAL A 18 7.68 20.13 4.15
C VAL A 18 8.23 20.11 2.73
N TRP A 19 9.52 20.42 2.56
CA TRP A 19 10.19 20.30 1.25
C TRP A 19 10.14 18.86 0.72
N LEU A 20 10.34 17.85 1.56
CA LEU A 20 10.20 16.43 1.18
C LEU A 20 8.78 16.08 0.70
N GLN A 21 7.73 16.72 1.25
CA GLN A 21 6.34 16.51 0.81
C GLN A 21 6.06 17.09 -0.59
N ILE A 22 6.65 18.25 -0.91
CA ILE A 22 6.35 19.00 -2.14
C ILE A 22 7.47 18.90 -3.20
N THR A 23 8.56 18.20 -2.91
CA THR A 23 9.73 18.13 -3.79
C THR A 23 9.34 17.59 -5.17
N PRO A 24 9.80 18.20 -6.27
CA PRO A 24 9.54 17.67 -7.61
C PRO A 24 10.46 16.49 -7.96
N ILE A 25 11.42 16.12 -7.10
CA ILE A 25 12.45 15.11 -7.40
C ILE A 25 11.87 13.69 -7.32
N ASP A 26 11.75 13.02 -8.47
CA ASP A 26 11.10 11.71 -8.58
C ASP A 26 11.75 10.61 -7.73
N ALA A 27 13.08 10.59 -7.63
CA ALA A 27 13.79 9.60 -6.81
C ALA A 27 13.39 9.68 -5.33
N ILE A 28 13.22 10.89 -4.79
CA ILE A 28 12.80 11.11 -3.40
C ILE A 28 11.32 10.73 -3.24
N LYS A 29 10.46 11.15 -4.18
CA LYS A 29 9.03 10.78 -4.16
C LYS A 29 8.83 9.27 -4.16
N GLN A 30 9.60 8.53 -4.96
CA GLN A 30 9.48 7.06 -5.02
C GLN A 30 9.86 6.41 -3.69
N VAL A 31 10.92 6.88 -3.03
CA VAL A 31 11.32 6.35 -1.71
C VAL A 31 10.24 6.64 -0.67
N LEU A 32 9.71 7.87 -0.62
CA LEU A 32 8.64 8.25 0.29
C LEU A 32 7.36 7.43 0.02
N LEU A 33 6.96 7.30 -1.24
CA LEU A 33 5.80 6.53 -1.65
C LEU A 33 5.92 5.07 -1.21
N ARG A 34 7.10 4.46 -1.33
CA ARG A 34 7.33 3.08 -0.85
C ARG A 34 7.14 2.95 0.65
N LEU A 35 7.65 3.91 1.44
CA LEU A 35 7.45 3.89 2.89
C LEU A 35 5.97 4.08 3.25
N GLU A 36 5.26 4.95 2.53
CA GLU A 36 3.81 5.13 2.70
C GLU A 36 3.03 3.86 2.32
N GLN A 37 3.40 3.18 1.24
CA GLN A 37 2.81 1.91 0.82
C GLN A 37 3.03 0.80 1.85
N ILE A 38 4.22 0.72 2.45
CA ILE A 38 4.49 -0.22 3.55
C ILE A 38 3.61 0.10 4.76
N ALA A 39 3.51 1.38 5.14
CA ALA A 39 2.66 1.80 6.25
C ALA A 39 1.17 1.50 5.99
N TYR A 40 0.71 1.71 4.75
CA TYR A 40 -0.62 1.35 4.28
C TYR A 40 -0.86 -0.16 4.40
N ASP A 41 0.07 -1.00 3.93
CA ASP A 41 -0.05 -2.45 3.99
C ASP A 41 -0.17 -2.97 5.43
N VAL A 42 0.63 -2.42 6.35
CA VAL A 42 0.56 -2.77 7.77
C VAL A 42 -0.82 -2.44 8.34
N GLN A 43 -1.34 -1.25 8.06
CA GLN A 43 -2.67 -0.83 8.53
C GLN A 43 -3.79 -1.67 7.89
N LEU A 44 -3.68 -1.95 6.60
CA LEU A 44 -4.65 -2.76 5.87
C LEU A 44 -4.71 -4.19 6.42
N ARG A 45 -3.54 -4.83 6.62
CA ARG A 45 -3.48 -6.18 7.22
C ARG A 45 -4.12 -6.21 8.60
N ALA A 46 -3.78 -5.25 9.46
CA ALA A 46 -4.38 -5.13 10.78
C ALA A 46 -5.91 -4.96 10.70
N LYS A 47 -6.40 -4.12 9.79
CA LYS A 47 -7.84 -3.92 9.54
C LYS A 47 -8.51 -5.24 9.11
N THR A 48 -7.94 -5.94 8.14
CA THR A 48 -8.51 -7.19 7.61
C THR A 48 -8.53 -8.34 8.63
N MET A 49 -7.57 -8.41 9.56
CA MET A 49 -7.58 -9.42 10.63
C MET A 49 -8.74 -9.26 11.60
N THR A 50 -9.26 -8.05 11.77
CA THR A 50 -10.36 -7.75 12.71
C THR A 50 -11.75 -7.89 12.11
N HIS A 51 -11.86 -7.95 10.78
CA HIS A 51 -13.13 -8.10 10.09
C HIS A 51 -13.51 -9.58 10.03
N LYS A 52 -14.67 -9.94 10.61
CA LYS A 52 -15.16 -11.32 10.49
C LYS A 52 -15.48 -11.59 9.02
N SER A 53 -15.01 -12.73 8.50
CA SER A 53 -15.44 -13.24 7.20
C SER A 53 -16.95 -13.45 7.24
N HIS A 54 -17.69 -12.50 6.70
CA HIS A 54 -19.11 -12.65 6.48
C HIS A 54 -19.27 -13.14 5.04
N PHE A 55 -19.68 -14.41 4.89
CA PHE A 55 -20.16 -15.01 3.63
C PHE A 55 -21.48 -14.38 3.12
N ASP A 56 -21.94 -13.32 3.77
CA ASP A 56 -23.12 -12.53 3.41
C ASP A 56 -22.75 -11.51 2.32
N THR A 57 -22.48 -12.03 1.13
CA THR A 57 -22.27 -11.25 -0.09
C THR A 57 -23.03 -11.89 -1.24
N VAL A 58 -23.50 -11.06 -2.16
CA VAL A 58 -24.11 -11.49 -3.43
C VAL A 58 -23.06 -11.79 -4.50
N VAL A 59 -21.77 -11.77 -4.16
CA VAL A 59 -20.67 -12.14 -5.06
C VAL A 59 -20.10 -13.50 -4.67
N ALA A 60 -19.88 -14.37 -5.65
CA ALA A 60 -19.25 -15.68 -5.46
C ALA A 60 -18.21 -15.94 -6.55
N VAL A 61 -17.25 -16.81 -6.23
CA VAL A 61 -16.26 -17.30 -7.18
C VAL A 61 -16.55 -18.75 -7.50
N VAL A 62 -16.60 -19.06 -8.79
CA VAL A 62 -16.58 -20.44 -9.29
C VAL A 62 -15.18 -20.72 -9.80
N ASP A 63 -14.50 -21.59 -9.08
CA ASP A 63 -13.06 -21.74 -9.14
C ASP A 63 -12.65 -22.98 -9.94
N ILE A 64 -11.84 -22.78 -10.97
CA ILE A 64 -11.12 -23.84 -11.68
C ILE A 64 -9.89 -24.19 -10.82
N ASP A 65 -10.18 -24.86 -9.70
CA ASP A 65 -9.21 -25.32 -8.72
C ASP A 65 -8.55 -26.65 -9.12
N ASP A 66 -7.56 -27.10 -8.36
CA ASP A 66 -6.87 -28.38 -8.61
C ASP A 66 -7.85 -29.58 -8.58
N LYS A 67 -8.91 -29.50 -7.76
CA LYS A 67 -10.00 -30.49 -7.74
C LYS A 67 -10.73 -30.56 -9.08
N SER A 68 -11.04 -29.40 -9.67
CA SER A 68 -11.67 -29.29 -10.98
C SER A 68 -10.77 -29.83 -12.08
N LEU A 69 -9.47 -29.50 -12.06
CA LEU A 69 -8.52 -30.01 -13.05
C LEU A 69 -8.34 -31.54 -12.96
N LEU A 70 -8.33 -32.09 -11.75
CA LEU A 70 -8.19 -33.53 -11.53
C LEU A 70 -9.41 -34.30 -12.06
N ARG A 71 -10.62 -33.75 -11.88
CA ARG A 71 -11.87 -34.44 -12.26
C ARG A 71 -12.29 -34.18 -13.70
N GLU A 72 -12.13 -32.96 -14.20
CA GLU A 72 -12.59 -32.54 -15.52
C GLU A 72 -11.48 -32.59 -16.58
N GLY A 73 -10.22 -32.70 -16.18
CA GLY A 73 -9.06 -32.69 -17.06
C GLY A 73 -8.41 -31.30 -17.20
N GLN A 74 -7.38 -31.25 -18.03
CA GLN A 74 -6.49 -30.10 -18.19
C GLN A 74 -7.20 -28.87 -18.79
N TRP A 75 -6.85 -27.68 -18.28
CA TRP A 75 -7.24 -26.39 -18.84
C TRP A 75 -6.33 -25.99 -20.01
N PRO A 76 -6.84 -25.30 -21.06
CA PRO A 76 -8.21 -24.84 -21.26
C PRO A 76 -9.20 -25.97 -21.53
N TRP A 77 -10.39 -25.87 -20.93
CA TRP A 77 -11.47 -26.83 -21.19
C TRP A 77 -12.16 -26.57 -22.53
N PRO A 78 -12.76 -27.61 -23.15
CA PRO A 78 -13.57 -27.43 -24.34
C PRO A 78 -14.74 -26.46 -24.11
N ARG A 79 -15.10 -25.66 -25.11
CA ARG A 79 -16.19 -24.66 -25.00
C ARG A 79 -17.52 -25.31 -24.72
N ALA A 80 -17.75 -26.55 -25.17
CA ALA A 80 -18.93 -27.33 -24.78
C ALA A 80 -19.02 -27.57 -23.26
N LYS A 81 -17.88 -27.72 -22.56
CA LYS A 81 -17.86 -27.87 -21.11
C LYS A 81 -18.15 -26.53 -20.41
N LEU A 82 -17.60 -25.43 -20.93
CA LEU A 82 -17.94 -24.10 -20.45
C LEU A 82 -19.43 -23.79 -20.67
N ALA A 83 -20.02 -24.25 -21.78
CA ALA A 83 -21.45 -24.15 -22.04
C ALA A 83 -22.29 -24.93 -21.03
N ALA A 84 -21.84 -26.14 -20.68
CA ALA A 84 -22.45 -26.93 -19.61
C ALA A 84 -22.34 -26.23 -18.25
N LEU A 85 -21.19 -25.61 -17.95
CA LEU A 85 -21.01 -24.81 -16.73
C LEU A 85 -22.00 -23.64 -16.67
N VAL A 86 -22.11 -22.84 -17.74
CA VAL A 86 -23.09 -21.73 -17.82
C VAL A 86 -24.51 -22.23 -17.62
N THR A 87 -24.86 -23.37 -18.23
CA THR A 87 -26.17 -24.00 -18.05
C THR A 87 -26.44 -24.37 -16.58
N GLN A 88 -25.44 -24.89 -15.87
CA GLN A 88 -25.60 -25.20 -14.44
C GLN A 88 -25.67 -23.94 -13.57
N LEU A 89 -24.89 -22.91 -13.89
CA LEU A 89 -24.97 -21.61 -13.20
C LEU A 89 -26.36 -20.98 -13.35
N GLN A 90 -26.93 -21.04 -14.55
CA GLN A 90 -28.29 -20.59 -14.81
C GLN A 90 -29.32 -21.38 -13.97
N LYS A 91 -29.21 -22.72 -13.95
CA LYS A 91 -30.09 -23.59 -13.13
C LYS A 91 -29.95 -23.33 -11.63
N ALA A 92 -28.77 -22.94 -11.18
CA ALA A 92 -28.49 -22.59 -9.78
C ALA A 92 -28.97 -21.17 -9.41
N GLY A 93 -29.62 -20.44 -10.32
CA GLY A 93 -30.19 -19.11 -10.05
C GLY A 93 -29.19 -17.97 -10.10
N THR A 94 -28.04 -18.15 -10.76
CA THR A 94 -27.04 -17.08 -10.96
C THR A 94 -27.68 -15.93 -11.76
N THR A 95 -27.41 -14.68 -11.37
CA THR A 95 -27.94 -13.49 -12.09
C THR A 95 -26.97 -13.02 -13.16
N VAL A 96 -25.69 -12.91 -12.82
CA VAL A 96 -24.63 -12.43 -13.73
C VAL A 96 -23.45 -13.39 -13.64
N VAL A 97 -22.89 -13.77 -14.78
CA VAL A 97 -21.64 -14.55 -14.85
C VAL A 97 -20.56 -13.70 -15.50
N ALA A 98 -19.40 -13.63 -14.89
CA ALA A 98 -18.24 -12.90 -15.40
C ALA A 98 -17.06 -13.87 -15.55
N PHE A 99 -16.54 -14.01 -16.77
CA PHE A 99 -15.39 -14.89 -17.03
C PHE A 99 -14.09 -14.11 -16.93
N ASP A 100 -13.24 -14.49 -15.98
CA ASP A 100 -11.86 -14.03 -15.88
C ASP A 100 -10.96 -14.85 -16.81
N SER A 101 -11.31 -14.83 -18.11
CA SER A 101 -10.65 -15.56 -19.18
C SER A 101 -10.99 -14.93 -20.52
N ILE A 102 -10.07 -15.05 -21.47
CA ILE A 102 -10.20 -14.45 -22.80
C ILE A 102 -10.22 -15.57 -23.83
N PHE A 103 -11.18 -15.49 -24.75
CA PHE A 103 -11.46 -16.53 -25.73
C PHE A 103 -11.15 -16.03 -27.15
N SER A 104 -9.88 -15.67 -27.36
CA SER A 104 -9.41 -14.96 -28.56
C SER A 104 -9.22 -15.84 -29.81
N GLU A 105 -9.19 -17.15 -29.62
CA GLU A 105 -8.97 -18.12 -30.70
C GLU A 105 -10.20 -19.03 -30.84
N LYS A 106 -10.49 -19.42 -32.09
CA LYS A 106 -11.54 -20.40 -32.37
C LYS A 106 -11.14 -21.76 -31.84
N GLU A 107 -12.09 -22.47 -31.27
CA GLU A 107 -11.83 -23.84 -30.85
C GLU A 107 -11.66 -24.76 -32.08
N PRO A 108 -10.65 -25.64 -32.08
CA PRO A 108 -10.49 -26.62 -33.15
C PRO A 108 -11.71 -27.54 -33.26
N ASN A 109 -12.31 -27.59 -34.43
CA ASN A 109 -13.39 -28.54 -34.72
C ASN A 109 -12.80 -29.85 -35.24
N ILE A 110 -12.96 -30.93 -34.48
CA ILE A 110 -12.37 -32.25 -34.79
C ILE A 110 -12.80 -32.78 -36.17
N ALA A 111 -14.04 -32.53 -36.60
CA ALA A 111 -14.51 -32.97 -37.92
C ALA A 111 -13.80 -32.20 -39.05
N HIS A 112 -13.57 -30.89 -38.86
CA HIS A 112 -12.75 -30.10 -39.80
C HIS A 112 -11.30 -30.58 -39.83
N THR A 113 -10.69 -30.87 -38.67
CA THR A 113 -9.33 -31.41 -38.60
C THR A 113 -9.21 -32.74 -39.35
N LEU A 114 -10.16 -33.67 -39.14
CA LEU A 114 -10.19 -34.94 -39.84
C LEU A 114 -10.39 -34.78 -41.36
N LEU A 115 -11.30 -33.89 -41.78
CA LEU A 115 -11.50 -33.55 -43.20
C LEU A 115 -10.21 -33.02 -43.84
N GLN A 116 -9.47 -32.18 -43.12
CA GLN A 116 -8.20 -31.62 -43.58
C GLN A 116 -7.11 -32.71 -43.72
N GLU A 117 -6.99 -33.60 -42.74
CA GLU A 117 -6.00 -34.70 -42.75
C GLU A 117 -6.31 -35.75 -43.83
N ILE A 118 -7.59 -36.03 -44.11
CA ILE A 118 -8.01 -36.87 -45.24
C ILE A 118 -7.68 -36.19 -46.57
N SER A 119 -7.98 -34.89 -46.70
CA SER A 119 -7.72 -34.14 -47.93
C SER A 119 -6.23 -33.99 -48.27
N THR A 120 -5.36 -34.02 -47.26
CA THR A 120 -3.90 -33.93 -47.41
C THR A 120 -3.22 -35.30 -47.59
N GLN A 121 -4.00 -36.38 -47.77
CA GLN A 121 -3.55 -37.76 -47.98
C GLN A 121 -2.67 -38.35 -46.85
N LYS A 122 -2.59 -37.69 -45.69
CA LYS A 122 -1.91 -38.25 -44.51
C LYS A 122 -2.66 -39.44 -43.91
N LEU A 123 -3.98 -39.46 -44.08
CA LEU A 123 -4.85 -40.57 -43.74
C LEU A 123 -5.44 -41.16 -45.02
N ASN A 124 -4.97 -42.33 -45.44
CA ASN A 124 -5.40 -42.97 -46.68
C ASN A 124 -6.70 -43.77 -46.44
N PHE A 125 -7.82 -43.07 -46.32
CA PHE A 125 -9.15 -43.68 -46.22
C PHE A 125 -9.79 -43.81 -47.59
N ASP A 126 -9.87 -45.04 -48.11
CA ASP A 126 -10.36 -45.36 -49.46
C ASP A 126 -11.90 -45.42 -49.54
N THR A 127 -12.59 -44.66 -48.69
CA THR A 127 -14.05 -44.75 -48.52
C THR A 127 -14.76 -43.45 -48.91
N PRO A 128 -15.38 -43.37 -50.11
CA PRO A 128 -16.08 -42.18 -50.61
C PRO A 128 -17.19 -41.65 -49.69
N ALA A 129 -17.70 -42.47 -48.76
CA ALA A 129 -18.77 -42.12 -47.83
C ALA A 129 -18.31 -41.29 -46.61
N ILE A 130 -17.02 -41.29 -46.26
CA ILE A 130 -16.55 -40.66 -45.02
C ILE A 130 -16.59 -39.14 -45.11
N LYS A 131 -16.16 -38.55 -46.23
CA LYS A 131 -16.12 -37.09 -46.39
C LYS A 131 -17.51 -36.44 -46.27
N PRO A 132 -18.56 -36.90 -46.99
CA PRO A 132 -19.91 -36.38 -46.82
C PRO A 132 -20.48 -36.59 -45.41
N PHE A 133 -20.12 -37.70 -44.75
CA PHE A 133 -20.53 -37.96 -43.36
C PHE A 133 -19.88 -36.97 -42.39
N LEU A 134 -18.57 -36.74 -42.52
CA LEU A 134 -17.83 -35.78 -41.71
C LEU A 134 -18.39 -34.36 -41.90
N GLU A 135 -18.62 -33.93 -43.14
CA GLU A 135 -19.26 -32.65 -43.45
C GLU A 135 -20.64 -32.51 -42.79
N LYS A 136 -21.44 -33.59 -42.77
CA LYS A 136 -22.75 -33.62 -42.12
C LYS A 136 -22.68 -33.50 -40.59
N ILE A 137 -21.64 -34.06 -39.95
CA ILE A 137 -21.50 -34.02 -38.49
C ILE A 137 -20.71 -32.80 -38.00
N THR A 138 -20.01 -32.07 -38.87
CA THR A 138 -19.23 -30.87 -38.53
C THR A 138 -19.96 -29.88 -37.62
N PRO A 139 -21.24 -29.54 -37.85
CA PRO A 139 -21.97 -28.61 -36.98
C PRO A 139 -22.15 -29.11 -35.54
N TYR A 140 -22.15 -30.43 -35.31
CA TYR A 140 -22.30 -31.01 -33.96
C TYR A 140 -21.04 -30.85 -33.10
N PHE A 141 -19.89 -30.56 -33.71
CA PHE A 141 -18.62 -30.29 -33.04
C PHE A 141 -18.26 -28.80 -33.03
N ASN A 142 -19.22 -27.91 -33.34
CA ASN A 142 -19.03 -26.48 -33.16
C ASN A 142 -19.26 -26.11 -31.68
N ASP A 143 -18.22 -26.28 -30.87
CA ASP A 143 -18.27 -26.04 -29.44
C ASP A 143 -18.30 -24.53 -29.10
N ASP A 144 -17.71 -23.68 -29.95
CA ASP A 144 -17.86 -22.22 -29.87
C ASP A 144 -19.34 -21.80 -29.98
N ALA A 145 -20.10 -22.39 -30.93
CA ALA A 145 -21.52 -22.11 -31.08
C ALA A 145 -22.35 -22.59 -29.87
N LYS A 146 -22.02 -23.75 -29.30
CA LYS A 146 -22.69 -24.25 -28.08
C LYS A 146 -22.46 -23.29 -26.91
N PHE A 147 -21.24 -22.79 -26.76
CA PHE A 147 -20.91 -21.83 -25.72
C PHE A 147 -21.57 -20.49 -25.96
N ALA A 148 -21.53 -19.97 -27.19
CA ALA A 148 -22.25 -18.77 -27.60
C ALA A 148 -23.74 -18.85 -27.24
N GLU A 149 -24.40 -19.97 -27.53
CA GLU A 149 -25.82 -20.13 -27.22
C GLU A 149 -26.08 -20.14 -25.70
N SER A 150 -25.22 -20.80 -24.92
CA SER A 150 -25.34 -20.76 -23.45
C SER A 150 -25.12 -19.36 -22.86
N LEU A 151 -24.23 -18.55 -23.44
CA LEU A 151 -23.98 -17.18 -22.96
C LEU A 151 -25.20 -16.27 -23.13
N LYS A 152 -26.08 -16.56 -24.09
CA LYS A 152 -27.32 -15.79 -24.29
C LYS A 152 -28.37 -16.06 -23.21
N THR A 153 -28.26 -17.15 -22.46
CA THR A 153 -29.30 -17.56 -21.50
C THR A 153 -29.19 -16.85 -20.15
N LEU A 154 -28.08 -16.15 -19.92
CA LEU A 154 -27.77 -15.44 -18.67
C LEU A 154 -27.05 -14.13 -19.00
N ASP A 155 -27.10 -13.12 -18.11
CA ASP A 155 -26.34 -11.89 -18.33
C ASP A 155 -24.84 -12.16 -18.14
N SER A 156 -24.15 -12.48 -19.25
CA SER A 156 -22.74 -12.85 -19.23
C SER A 156 -21.80 -11.69 -19.60
N VAL A 157 -20.71 -11.55 -18.85
CA VAL A 157 -19.58 -10.67 -19.15
C VAL A 157 -18.37 -11.52 -19.52
N LEU A 158 -17.81 -11.28 -20.71
CA LEU A 158 -16.56 -11.92 -21.11
C LEU A 158 -15.35 -11.05 -20.78
N GLY A 159 -14.27 -11.70 -20.35
CA GLY A 159 -12.99 -11.05 -20.13
C GLY A 159 -12.40 -10.54 -21.44
N ILE A 160 -11.86 -9.33 -21.41
CA ILE A 160 -11.00 -8.77 -22.45
C ILE A 160 -9.67 -8.34 -21.83
N SER A 161 -8.58 -8.28 -22.58
CA SER A 161 -7.32 -7.73 -22.08
C SER A 161 -6.80 -6.64 -22.99
N PHE A 162 -6.36 -5.55 -22.38
CA PHE A 162 -5.65 -4.50 -23.05
C PHE A 162 -4.14 -4.72 -22.98
N LEU A 163 -3.47 -4.46 -24.10
CA LEU A 163 -2.05 -4.71 -24.26
C LEU A 163 -1.26 -3.38 -24.20
N PRO A 164 -0.04 -3.41 -23.64
CA PRO A 164 0.85 -2.25 -23.64
C PRO A 164 1.47 -1.99 -25.02
N THR A 165 1.37 -2.95 -25.94
CA THR A 165 1.84 -2.86 -27.33
C THR A 165 0.67 -2.82 -28.29
N ALA A 166 0.90 -2.27 -29.49
CA ALA A 166 -0.10 -2.30 -30.56
C ALA A 166 -0.43 -3.76 -30.94
N SER A 167 -1.72 -4.09 -30.96
CA SER A 167 -2.22 -5.40 -31.40
C SER A 167 -2.61 -5.38 -32.88
N ILE A 168 -2.49 -6.53 -33.55
CA ILE A 168 -2.93 -6.76 -34.94
C ILE A 168 -4.30 -7.48 -34.97
N GLY A 169 -5.19 -7.15 -34.03
CA GLY A 169 -6.52 -7.76 -33.89
C GLY A 169 -7.61 -6.94 -34.57
N ASN A 170 -8.59 -7.61 -35.20
CA ASN A 170 -9.52 -6.98 -36.15
C ASN A 170 -10.82 -6.41 -35.53
N ASP A 171 -11.21 -6.77 -34.30
CA ASP A 171 -12.48 -6.32 -33.71
C ASP A 171 -12.30 -5.70 -32.31
N ILE A 172 -12.66 -4.42 -32.22
CA ILE A 172 -12.65 -3.63 -30.98
C ILE A 172 -13.96 -3.93 -30.21
N PRO A 173 -13.90 -4.26 -28.91
CA PRO A 173 -15.10 -4.51 -28.12
C PRO A 173 -16.00 -3.28 -28.05
N LYS A 174 -17.28 -3.48 -27.74
CA LYS A 174 -18.21 -2.35 -27.62
C LYS A 174 -17.79 -1.46 -26.42
N PRO A 175 -17.52 -0.17 -26.62
CA PRO A 175 -17.10 0.69 -25.54
C PRO A 175 -18.26 1.03 -24.60
N LEU A 176 -17.92 1.32 -23.34
CA LEU A 176 -18.89 1.87 -22.38
C LEU A 176 -19.29 3.30 -22.76
N MET A 177 -18.30 4.11 -23.15
CA MET A 177 -18.47 5.52 -23.46
C MET A 177 -17.43 5.97 -24.49
N VAL A 178 -17.82 6.85 -25.40
CA VAL A 178 -16.92 7.53 -26.34
C VAL A 178 -16.61 8.93 -25.79
N LEU A 179 -15.32 9.26 -25.70
CA LEU A 179 -14.84 10.58 -25.25
C LEU A 179 -14.84 11.55 -26.42
N ASN A 180 -15.85 12.42 -26.46
CA ASN A 180 -16.13 13.24 -27.65
C ASN A 180 -15.51 14.63 -27.57
N ASN A 181 -15.23 15.15 -26.38
CA ASN A 181 -14.69 16.51 -26.22
C ASN A 181 -13.20 16.52 -25.78
N PRO A 182 -12.45 17.60 -26.08
CA PRO A 182 -11.03 17.69 -25.72
C PRO A 182 -10.75 17.64 -24.21
N LEU A 183 -11.69 18.14 -23.39
CA LEU A 183 -11.57 18.14 -21.92
C LEU A 183 -11.62 16.71 -21.36
N GLU A 184 -12.54 15.88 -21.84
CA GLU A 184 -12.62 14.46 -21.53
C GLU A 184 -11.37 13.72 -22.00
N GLN A 185 -10.84 14.08 -23.17
CA GLN A 185 -9.60 13.51 -23.70
C GLN A 185 -8.35 13.94 -22.92
N SER A 186 -8.44 15.03 -22.15
CA SER A 186 -7.38 15.50 -21.23
C SER A 186 -7.28 14.67 -19.95
N MET A 187 -8.30 13.87 -19.62
CA MET A 187 -8.29 13.02 -18.43
C MET A 187 -7.11 12.03 -18.46
N ASN A 188 -6.44 11.89 -17.32
CA ASN A 188 -5.25 11.05 -17.15
C ASN A 188 -5.57 9.56 -16.92
N ILE A 189 -6.56 9.01 -17.65
CA ILE A 189 -6.95 7.60 -17.52
C ILE A 189 -5.88 6.71 -18.17
N VAL A 190 -5.57 5.56 -17.55
CA VAL A 190 -4.61 4.59 -18.06
C VAL A 190 -4.93 4.22 -19.51
N ARG A 191 -3.94 4.40 -20.40
CA ARG A 191 -4.08 4.21 -21.85
C ARG A 191 -3.50 2.88 -22.29
N ALA A 192 -4.30 2.12 -23.02
CA ALA A 192 -3.89 0.91 -23.71
C ALA A 192 -3.42 1.21 -25.14
N GLN A 193 -2.54 0.37 -25.68
CA GLN A 193 -2.05 0.48 -27.06
C GLN A 193 -2.60 -0.62 -27.97
N GLY A 194 -3.03 -1.74 -27.41
CA GLY A 194 -3.66 -2.84 -28.14
C GLY A 194 -4.77 -3.49 -27.32
N VAL A 195 -5.50 -4.40 -27.96
CA VAL A 195 -6.58 -5.17 -27.34
C VAL A 195 -6.50 -6.63 -27.79
N LEU A 196 -6.69 -7.53 -26.83
CA LEU A 196 -6.93 -8.94 -27.03
C LEU A 196 -8.38 -9.21 -26.67
N ASN A 197 -9.18 -9.46 -27.70
CA ASN A 197 -10.62 -9.62 -27.60
C ASN A 197 -11.05 -11.08 -27.82
N ASN A 198 -12.29 -11.40 -27.49
CA ASN A 198 -12.92 -12.69 -27.78
C ASN A 198 -13.20 -12.85 -29.27
N ILE A 199 -13.39 -14.09 -29.74
CA ILE A 199 -13.85 -14.33 -31.09
C ILE A 199 -15.22 -13.65 -31.33
N PRO A 200 -15.51 -13.15 -32.55
CA PRO A 200 -16.72 -12.36 -32.80
C PRO A 200 -18.04 -13.08 -32.50
N GLU A 201 -18.05 -14.41 -32.57
CA GLU A 201 -19.22 -15.24 -32.25
C GLU A 201 -19.57 -15.18 -30.77
N LEU A 202 -18.57 -15.28 -29.88
CA LEU A 202 -18.77 -15.20 -28.43
C LEU A 202 -19.05 -13.76 -27.98
N GLU A 203 -18.33 -12.79 -28.55
CA GLU A 203 -18.52 -11.37 -28.22
C GLU A 203 -19.94 -10.87 -28.54
N LYS A 204 -20.53 -11.32 -29.66
CA LYS A 204 -21.91 -10.98 -30.02
C LYS A 204 -22.95 -11.71 -29.16
N ALA A 205 -22.61 -12.87 -28.64
CA ALA A 205 -23.51 -13.69 -27.84
C ALA A 205 -23.54 -13.25 -26.37
N ALA A 206 -22.40 -12.81 -25.84
CA ALA A 206 -22.32 -12.25 -24.51
C ALA A 206 -23.06 -10.91 -24.39
N LYS A 207 -23.53 -10.60 -23.19
CA LYS A 207 -24.22 -9.33 -22.92
C LYS A 207 -23.27 -8.14 -23.02
N SER A 208 -22.03 -8.32 -22.59
CA SER A 208 -20.99 -7.29 -22.60
C SER A 208 -19.58 -7.88 -22.40
N GLY A 209 -18.58 -7.02 -22.53
CA GLY A 209 -17.17 -7.31 -22.24
C GLY A 209 -16.62 -6.40 -21.13
N GLY A 210 -15.73 -6.93 -20.30
CA GLY A 210 -15.06 -6.19 -19.23
C GLY A 210 -13.60 -6.60 -19.09
N PHE A 211 -12.71 -5.63 -18.88
CA PHE A 211 -11.28 -5.95 -18.90
C PHE A 211 -10.80 -6.64 -17.62
N VAL A 212 -9.84 -7.54 -17.77
CA VAL A 212 -9.22 -8.30 -16.66
C VAL A 212 -7.84 -7.76 -16.25
N ASN A 213 -7.40 -6.67 -16.86
CA ASN A 213 -6.11 -6.06 -16.55
C ASN A 213 -5.99 -5.66 -15.07
N VAL A 214 -4.98 -6.22 -14.42
CA VAL A 214 -4.52 -5.83 -13.08
C VAL A 214 -3.06 -5.38 -13.21
N PHE A 215 -2.74 -4.23 -12.65
CA PHE A 215 -1.38 -3.68 -12.66
C PHE A 215 -0.84 -3.68 -11.23
N SER A 216 0.41 -4.12 -11.07
CA SER A 216 1.11 -3.99 -9.80
C SER A 216 1.67 -2.58 -9.63
N ASP A 217 1.81 -2.16 -8.38
CA ASP A 217 2.63 -1.00 -8.04
C ASP A 217 4.11 -1.27 -8.41
N GLN A 218 4.97 -0.26 -8.27
CA GLN A 218 6.40 -0.35 -8.61
C GLN A 218 7.17 -1.43 -7.85
N ASP A 219 6.65 -1.90 -6.72
CA ASP A 219 7.22 -2.97 -5.90
C ASP A 219 6.66 -4.37 -6.24
N GLY A 220 5.81 -4.48 -7.26
CA GLY A 220 5.19 -5.74 -7.67
C GLY A 220 3.96 -6.14 -6.86
N ILE A 221 3.52 -5.31 -5.91
CA ILE A 221 2.36 -5.58 -5.06
C ILE A 221 1.12 -4.89 -5.65
N ILE A 222 0.01 -5.62 -5.74
CA ILE A 222 -1.27 -5.06 -6.17
C ILE A 222 -2.00 -4.47 -4.96
N ARG A 223 -2.16 -3.14 -5.00
CA ARG A 223 -2.96 -2.36 -4.05
C ARG A 223 -4.15 -1.69 -4.73
N ARG A 224 -3.98 -1.37 -6.01
CA ARG A 224 -4.94 -0.64 -6.82
C ARG A 224 -5.25 -1.38 -8.11
N VAL A 225 -6.47 -1.20 -8.59
CA VAL A 225 -6.88 -1.69 -9.92
C VAL A 225 -7.65 -0.61 -10.67
N PRO A 226 -7.50 -0.52 -12.01
CA PRO A 226 -8.31 0.38 -12.81
C PRO A 226 -9.77 -0.09 -12.84
N LEU A 227 -10.70 0.86 -12.74
CA LEU A 227 -12.12 0.63 -13.04
C LEU A 227 -12.46 0.94 -14.49
N LEU A 228 -11.75 1.89 -15.09
CA LEU A 228 -11.89 2.25 -16.49
C LEU A 228 -10.51 2.24 -17.14
N LEU A 229 -10.47 1.76 -18.37
CA LEU A 229 -9.32 1.87 -19.25
C LEU A 229 -9.70 2.66 -20.50
N ARG A 230 -8.74 3.41 -21.00
CA ARG A 230 -8.87 4.12 -22.25
C ARG A 230 -8.14 3.38 -23.35
N TYR A 231 -8.84 3.06 -24.42
CA TYR A 231 -8.24 2.60 -25.66
C TYR A 231 -8.76 3.48 -26.80
N GLN A 232 -7.82 4.12 -27.52
CA GLN A 232 -8.14 5.20 -28.47
C GLN A 232 -8.92 6.34 -27.78
N ASN A 233 -10.13 6.66 -28.27
CA ASN A 233 -11.04 7.66 -27.71
C ASN A 233 -12.18 7.03 -26.91
N ASN A 234 -12.07 5.75 -26.56
CA ASN A 234 -13.13 4.98 -25.93
C ASN A 234 -12.75 4.56 -24.51
N LEU A 235 -13.74 4.56 -23.62
CA LEU A 235 -13.64 4.02 -22.26
C LEU A 235 -14.24 2.61 -22.19
N TYR A 236 -13.54 1.75 -21.48
CA TYR A 236 -13.93 0.36 -21.23
C TYR A 236 -13.98 0.10 -19.73
N PRO A 237 -14.98 -0.64 -19.24
CA PRO A 237 -15.12 -0.98 -17.84
C PRO A 237 -14.27 -2.20 -17.47
N SER A 238 -13.84 -2.27 -16.21
CA SER A 238 -13.27 -3.50 -15.66
C SER A 238 -14.31 -4.59 -15.60
N LEU A 239 -13.88 -5.85 -15.58
CA LEU A 239 -14.76 -7.02 -15.44
C LEU A 239 -15.68 -6.87 -14.22
N ALA A 240 -15.13 -6.39 -13.11
CA ALA A 240 -15.85 -6.15 -11.87
C ALA A 240 -16.94 -5.06 -12.01
N LEU A 241 -16.59 -3.92 -12.60
CA LEU A 241 -17.52 -2.80 -12.79
C LEU A 241 -18.67 -3.19 -13.73
N GLU A 242 -18.35 -3.93 -14.80
CA GLU A 242 -19.32 -4.35 -15.80
C GLU A 242 -20.30 -5.40 -15.26
N ALA A 243 -19.79 -6.37 -14.48
CA ALA A 243 -20.64 -7.36 -13.83
C ALA A 243 -21.64 -6.70 -12.87
N VAL A 244 -21.18 -5.72 -12.08
CA VAL A 244 -22.06 -4.96 -11.17
C VAL A 244 -23.05 -4.08 -11.94
N ARG A 245 -22.64 -3.50 -13.08
CA ARG A 245 -23.54 -2.71 -13.94
C ARG A 245 -24.71 -3.53 -14.45
N LEU A 246 -24.44 -4.75 -14.93
CA LEU A 246 -25.49 -5.67 -15.36
C LEU A 246 -26.39 -6.07 -14.18
N TYR A 247 -25.80 -6.42 -13.04
CA TYR A 247 -26.56 -6.83 -11.85
C TYR A 247 -27.50 -5.73 -11.32
N LEU A 248 -27.03 -4.48 -11.26
CA LEU A 248 -27.83 -3.34 -10.78
C LEU A 248 -28.75 -2.75 -11.86
N LEU A 249 -28.66 -3.21 -13.11
CA LEU A 249 -29.31 -2.58 -14.28
C LEU A 249 -29.04 -1.06 -14.36
N GLY A 250 -27.85 -0.65 -13.91
CA GLY A 250 -27.48 0.75 -13.72
C GLY A 250 -26.80 1.36 -14.94
N LYS A 251 -26.88 2.68 -15.06
CA LYS A 251 -26.01 3.46 -15.95
C LYS A 251 -24.75 3.87 -15.19
N ILE A 252 -23.61 3.82 -15.87
CA ILE A 252 -22.35 4.36 -15.35
C ILE A 252 -22.26 5.84 -15.72
N GLU A 253 -22.00 6.68 -14.72
CA GLU A 253 -21.76 8.12 -14.87
C GLU A 253 -20.36 8.46 -14.34
N LEU A 254 -19.64 9.35 -15.04
CA LEU A 254 -18.33 9.81 -14.59
C LEU A 254 -18.48 11.00 -13.66
N GLN A 255 -17.83 10.94 -12.50
CA GLN A 255 -17.69 12.09 -11.61
C GLN A 255 -16.33 12.73 -11.87
N THR A 256 -16.38 13.96 -12.38
CA THR A 256 -15.18 14.69 -12.77
C THR A 256 -15.15 16.06 -12.11
N ALA A 257 -13.94 16.57 -11.91
CA ALA A 257 -13.72 17.93 -11.44
C ALA A 257 -12.70 18.63 -12.35
N SER A 258 -12.89 19.95 -12.51
CA SER A 258 -12.00 20.80 -13.30
C SER A 258 -10.92 21.40 -12.42
N TYR A 259 -9.67 21.19 -12.83
CA TYR A 259 -8.47 21.70 -12.17
C TYR A 259 -7.70 22.56 -13.18
N GLY A 260 -8.00 23.87 -13.21
CA GLY A 260 -7.51 24.77 -14.24
C GLY A 260 -7.99 24.33 -15.63
N ASP A 261 -7.05 24.12 -16.56
CA ASP A 261 -7.33 23.71 -17.94
C ASP A 261 -7.48 22.18 -18.12
N THR A 262 -7.44 21.41 -17.02
CA THR A 262 -7.53 19.94 -17.06
C THR A 262 -8.79 19.45 -16.37
N GLN A 263 -9.38 18.38 -16.92
CA GLN A 263 -10.46 17.65 -16.27
C GLN A 263 -9.88 16.37 -15.68
N GLN A 264 -10.20 16.09 -14.42
CA GLN A 264 -9.77 14.86 -13.74
C GLN A 264 -10.98 14.04 -13.33
N LEU A 265 -10.84 12.72 -13.40
CA LEU A 265 -11.80 11.78 -12.84
C LEU A 265 -11.58 11.69 -11.32
N GLU A 266 -12.65 11.86 -10.55
CA GLU A 266 -12.64 11.69 -9.09
C GLU A 266 -13.45 10.48 -8.64
N GLY A 267 -14.31 9.96 -9.52
CA GLY A 267 -15.04 8.74 -9.25
C GLY A 267 -15.94 8.28 -10.38
N VAL A 268 -16.52 7.11 -10.17
CA VAL A 268 -17.49 6.48 -11.06
C VAL A 268 -18.78 6.24 -10.28
N LYS A 269 -19.90 6.71 -10.80
CA LYS A 269 -21.21 6.57 -10.16
C LYS A 269 -22.03 5.48 -10.82
N ILE A 270 -22.62 4.60 -10.01
CA ILE A 270 -23.47 3.51 -10.46
C ILE A 270 -24.50 3.14 -9.39
N GLY A 271 -25.77 2.98 -9.77
CA GLY A 271 -26.83 2.55 -8.85
C GLY A 271 -26.93 3.39 -7.57
N GLY A 272 -26.75 4.71 -7.68
CA GLY A 272 -26.79 5.65 -6.55
C GLY A 272 -25.52 5.71 -5.68
N ARG A 273 -24.49 4.91 -5.98
CA ARG A 273 -23.22 4.86 -5.25
C ARG A 273 -22.13 5.59 -6.02
N ILE A 274 -21.19 6.19 -5.30
CA ILE A 274 -20.01 6.85 -5.87
C ILE A 274 -18.80 6.02 -5.50
N ILE A 275 -18.09 5.52 -6.51
CA ILE A 275 -16.86 4.77 -6.35
C ILE A 275 -15.70 5.75 -6.54
N PRO A 276 -14.97 6.12 -5.47
CA PRO A 276 -13.91 7.11 -5.56
C PRO A 276 -12.70 6.54 -6.30
N THR A 277 -12.28 7.21 -7.37
CA THR A 277 -11.11 6.82 -8.15
C THR A 277 -10.01 7.86 -8.01
N ASP A 278 -8.77 7.47 -8.24
CA ASP A 278 -7.71 8.44 -8.55
C ASP A 278 -7.84 8.98 -9.98
N SER A 279 -6.97 9.92 -10.35
CA SER A 279 -6.95 10.55 -11.68
C SER A 279 -6.66 9.57 -12.82
N ALA A 280 -6.12 8.39 -12.50
CA ALA A 280 -5.87 7.29 -13.42
C ALA A 280 -7.04 6.29 -13.51
N SER A 281 -8.19 6.61 -12.90
CA SER A 281 -9.36 5.75 -12.78
C SER A 281 -9.11 4.48 -11.96
N GLN A 282 -8.10 4.47 -11.10
CA GLN A 282 -7.81 3.34 -10.23
C GLN A 282 -8.49 3.48 -8.88
N VAL A 283 -8.85 2.35 -8.29
CA VAL A 283 -9.38 2.25 -6.93
C VAL A 283 -8.44 1.43 -6.09
N LEU A 284 -8.32 1.78 -4.81
CA LEU A 284 -7.73 0.87 -3.83
C LEU A 284 -8.64 -0.34 -3.67
N VAL A 285 -8.09 -1.53 -3.82
CA VAL A 285 -8.85 -2.77 -3.71
C VAL A 285 -9.38 -2.87 -2.26
N PRO A 286 -10.71 -2.96 -2.06
CA PRO A 286 -11.31 -3.02 -0.73
C PRO A 286 -11.21 -4.46 -0.20
N PHE A 287 -9.98 -4.94 0.03
CA PHE A 287 -9.72 -6.30 0.48
C PHE A 287 -10.52 -6.64 1.74
N ARG A 288 -11.26 -7.76 1.68
CA ARG A 288 -12.01 -8.30 2.82
C ARG A 288 -11.11 -9.07 3.79
N GLY A 289 -10.03 -9.67 3.29
CA GLY A 289 -9.19 -10.60 4.01
C GLY A 289 -8.07 -11.16 3.13
N GLY A 290 -7.46 -12.25 3.58
CA GLY A 290 -6.58 -13.07 2.74
C GLY A 290 -7.35 -13.82 1.66
N SER A 291 -6.66 -14.71 0.94
CA SER A 291 -7.26 -15.53 -0.12
C SER A 291 -8.40 -16.39 0.41
N PHE A 292 -9.39 -16.68 -0.43
CA PHE A 292 -10.56 -17.50 -0.11
C PHE A 292 -11.43 -16.94 1.02
N THR A 293 -11.47 -15.61 1.17
CA THR A 293 -12.37 -14.95 2.14
C THR A 293 -13.78 -14.82 1.57
N MET A 294 -13.93 -14.86 0.24
CA MET A 294 -15.22 -14.85 -0.45
C MET A 294 -15.84 -16.26 -0.51
N PRO A 295 -17.15 -16.40 -0.84
CA PRO A 295 -17.73 -17.70 -1.16
C PRO A 295 -17.08 -18.31 -2.42
N TYR A 296 -16.40 -19.44 -2.25
CA TYR A 296 -15.77 -20.21 -3.32
C TYR A 296 -16.51 -21.53 -3.56
N TYR A 297 -16.72 -21.85 -4.83
CA TYR A 297 -17.28 -23.12 -5.26
C TYR A 297 -16.44 -23.71 -6.38
N SER A 298 -15.97 -24.93 -6.22
CA SER A 298 -15.20 -25.62 -7.26
C SER A 298 -16.05 -25.77 -8.54
N ALA A 299 -15.50 -25.46 -9.71
CA ALA A 299 -16.20 -25.55 -10.98
C ALA A 299 -16.72 -26.97 -11.27
N THR A 300 -15.99 -28.01 -10.83
CA THR A 300 -16.51 -29.39 -10.92
C THR A 300 -17.73 -29.61 -10.03
N ASP A 301 -17.79 -28.99 -8.84
CA ASP A 301 -18.97 -29.14 -7.98
C ASP A 301 -20.22 -28.48 -8.59
N VAL A 302 -20.04 -27.37 -9.30
CA VAL A 302 -21.11 -26.74 -10.07
C VAL A 302 -21.54 -27.63 -11.24
N LEU A 303 -20.58 -28.17 -12.01
CA LEU A 303 -20.86 -29.05 -13.16
C LEU A 303 -21.65 -30.30 -12.76
N HIS A 304 -21.32 -30.90 -11.60
CA HIS A 304 -21.96 -32.11 -11.07
C HIS A 304 -23.11 -31.82 -10.10
N ASN A 305 -23.51 -30.56 -9.93
CA ASN A 305 -24.61 -30.14 -9.07
C ASN A 305 -24.49 -30.64 -7.62
N THR A 306 -23.28 -30.58 -7.06
CA THR A 306 -22.97 -30.98 -5.66
C THR A 306 -22.89 -29.79 -4.70
N ILE A 307 -23.03 -28.56 -5.20
CA ILE A 307 -23.12 -27.35 -4.38
C ILE A 307 -24.47 -27.27 -3.64
N PRO A 308 -24.56 -26.52 -2.51
CA PRO A 308 -25.84 -26.25 -1.86
C PRO A 308 -26.83 -25.57 -2.81
N LYS A 309 -28.13 -25.93 -2.75
CA LYS A 309 -29.16 -25.49 -3.72
C LYS A 309 -29.26 -23.98 -3.92
N ASN A 310 -29.06 -23.20 -2.85
CA ASN A 310 -29.20 -21.74 -2.89
C ASN A 310 -27.84 -21.03 -2.86
N ALA A 311 -26.75 -21.75 -3.14
CA ALA A 311 -25.39 -21.23 -3.05
C ALA A 311 -25.12 -20.07 -4.02
N LEU A 312 -25.72 -20.12 -5.22
CA LEU A 312 -25.50 -19.16 -6.31
C LEU A 312 -26.76 -18.37 -6.67
N GLU A 313 -27.84 -18.55 -5.92
CA GLU A 313 -29.11 -17.88 -6.18
C GLU A 313 -28.99 -16.37 -5.99
N ASN A 314 -29.39 -15.60 -7.01
CA ASN A 314 -29.32 -14.13 -7.05
C ASN A 314 -27.90 -13.56 -6.89
N LYS A 315 -26.87 -14.29 -7.35
CA LYS A 315 -25.46 -13.87 -7.22
C LYS A 315 -24.84 -13.39 -8.52
N ILE A 316 -23.82 -12.55 -8.38
CA ILE A 316 -22.78 -12.30 -9.37
C ILE A 316 -21.70 -13.38 -9.19
N VAL A 317 -21.44 -14.16 -10.23
CA VAL A 317 -20.47 -15.25 -10.21
C VAL A 317 -19.28 -14.90 -11.10
N PHE A 318 -18.09 -14.86 -10.50
CA PHE A 318 -16.84 -14.76 -11.24
C PHE A 318 -16.29 -16.18 -11.48
N VAL A 319 -16.03 -16.52 -12.74
CA VAL A 319 -15.41 -17.79 -13.12
C VAL A 319 -13.96 -17.54 -13.44
N GLY A 320 -13.05 -18.14 -12.68
CA GLY A 320 -11.61 -17.98 -12.85
C GLY A 320 -10.83 -19.12 -12.20
N THR A 321 -9.52 -18.96 -12.02
CA THR A 321 -8.64 -20.05 -11.54
C THR A 321 -7.83 -19.64 -10.31
N SER A 322 -7.78 -20.54 -9.33
CA SER A 322 -6.81 -20.52 -8.22
C SER A 322 -5.73 -21.58 -8.36
N ALA A 323 -5.81 -22.46 -9.37
CA ALA A 323 -4.88 -23.57 -9.55
C ALA A 323 -3.46 -23.05 -9.80
N THR A 324 -2.51 -23.53 -9.00
CA THR A 324 -1.13 -23.02 -8.98
C THR A 324 -0.46 -23.17 -10.35
N GLY A 325 -0.75 -24.27 -11.06
CA GLY A 325 -0.18 -24.55 -12.39
C GLY A 325 -0.68 -23.66 -13.52
N LEU A 326 -1.76 -22.88 -13.32
CA LEU A 326 -2.34 -22.00 -14.33
C LEU A 326 -1.84 -20.56 -14.25
N GLY A 327 -1.07 -20.21 -13.21
CA GLY A 327 -0.26 -18.99 -13.17
C GLY A 327 -1.01 -17.68 -12.90
N ASP A 328 -2.28 -17.72 -12.47
CA ASP A 328 -3.04 -16.51 -12.14
C ASP A 328 -2.99 -16.09 -10.67
N LEU A 329 -1.94 -16.52 -9.97
CA LEU A 329 -1.66 -16.10 -8.60
C LEU A 329 -0.91 -14.76 -8.61
N LYS A 330 -1.36 -13.82 -7.78
CA LYS A 330 -0.86 -12.45 -7.67
C LYS A 330 -0.30 -12.17 -6.27
N ALA A 331 0.61 -11.20 -6.18
CA ALA A 331 1.05 -10.63 -4.90
C ALA A 331 0.17 -9.42 -4.55
N THR A 332 -0.46 -9.42 -3.38
CA THR A 332 -1.33 -8.32 -2.91
C THR A 332 -0.86 -7.76 -1.57
N ALA A 333 -1.39 -6.61 -1.19
CA ALA A 333 -1.09 -5.99 0.10
C ALA A 333 -1.45 -6.88 1.30
N VAL A 334 -2.46 -7.74 1.16
CA VAL A 334 -2.96 -8.60 2.25
C VAL A 334 -2.26 -9.96 2.30
N GLN A 335 -2.00 -10.58 1.14
CA GLN A 335 -1.41 -11.91 1.06
C GLN A 335 -0.66 -12.11 -0.28
N ASN A 336 0.35 -12.97 -0.25
CA ASN A 336 1.02 -13.50 -1.44
C ASN A 336 1.27 -15.00 -1.22
N PRO A 337 0.73 -15.91 -2.06
CA PRO A 337 -0.08 -15.67 -3.26
C PRO A 337 -1.57 -15.41 -3.01
N TYR A 338 -2.23 -14.74 -3.97
CA TYR A 338 -3.67 -14.40 -3.96
C TYR A 338 -4.31 -14.64 -5.35
N PRO A 339 -5.46 -15.32 -5.49
CA PRO A 339 -6.09 -15.58 -6.80
C PRO A 339 -6.49 -14.29 -7.53
N GLY A 340 -6.14 -14.17 -8.82
CA GLY A 340 -6.48 -13.00 -9.65
C GLY A 340 -7.98 -12.74 -9.73
N VAL A 341 -8.76 -13.79 -9.96
CA VAL A 341 -10.23 -13.73 -9.97
C VAL A 341 -10.84 -13.14 -8.69
N GLU A 342 -10.22 -13.38 -7.53
CA GLU A 342 -10.72 -12.86 -6.25
C GLU A 342 -10.54 -11.34 -6.16
N ILE A 343 -9.58 -10.76 -6.87
CA ILE A 343 -9.40 -9.30 -6.94
C ILE A 343 -10.61 -8.68 -7.62
N HIS A 344 -11.06 -9.25 -8.74
CA HIS A 344 -12.25 -8.79 -9.45
C HIS A 344 -13.52 -8.97 -8.61
N ALA A 345 -13.68 -10.12 -7.97
CA ALA A 345 -14.80 -10.40 -7.08
C ALA A 345 -14.83 -9.43 -5.87
N THR A 346 -13.69 -9.14 -5.26
CA THR A 346 -13.54 -8.20 -4.15
C THR A 346 -13.90 -6.77 -4.57
N VAL A 347 -13.49 -6.35 -5.76
CA VAL A 347 -13.83 -5.02 -6.30
C VAL A 347 -15.33 -4.93 -6.56
N ALA A 348 -15.95 -5.95 -7.15
CA ALA A 348 -17.39 -5.99 -7.40
C ALA A 348 -18.19 -5.92 -6.10
N ASP A 349 -17.79 -6.70 -5.10
CA ASP A 349 -18.40 -6.67 -3.78
C ASP A 349 -18.23 -5.30 -3.10
N GLY A 350 -17.05 -4.69 -3.25
CA GLY A 350 -16.79 -3.34 -2.76
C GLY A 350 -17.66 -2.26 -3.41
N ILE A 351 -18.01 -2.41 -4.69
CA ILE A 351 -18.98 -1.51 -5.37
C ILE A 351 -20.36 -1.68 -4.76
N LEU A 352 -20.80 -2.91 -4.52
CA LEU A 352 -22.13 -3.19 -3.99
C LEU A 352 -22.29 -2.70 -2.53
N GLN A 353 -21.25 -2.87 -1.72
CA GLN A 353 -21.21 -2.50 -0.30
C GLN A 353 -20.72 -1.06 -0.05
N ASN A 354 -20.21 -0.36 -1.07
CA ASN A 354 -19.64 0.98 -0.97
C ASN A 354 -18.50 1.09 0.07
N THR A 355 -17.54 0.15 0.02
CA THR A 355 -16.46 0.02 1.03
C THR A 355 -15.11 0.58 0.58
N PHE A 356 -15.08 1.31 -0.53
CA PHE A 356 -13.84 1.86 -1.08
C PHE A 356 -13.22 2.92 -0.18
N SER A 357 -11.89 2.85 -0.07
CA SER A 357 -11.10 3.90 0.55
C SER A 357 -10.67 4.93 -0.49
N TYR A 358 -10.52 6.18 -0.09
CA TYR A 358 -10.27 7.28 -1.01
C TYR A 358 -9.22 8.27 -0.49
N LYS A 359 -8.52 8.91 -1.44
CA LYS A 359 -7.50 9.94 -1.19
C LYS A 359 -7.78 11.16 -2.09
N PRO A 360 -8.62 12.11 -1.64
CA PRO A 360 -8.94 13.32 -2.41
C PRO A 360 -7.72 14.17 -2.76
N ALA A 361 -7.82 15.00 -3.80
CA ALA A 361 -6.72 15.89 -4.20
C ALA A 361 -6.27 16.85 -3.07
N TRP A 362 -7.19 17.29 -2.21
CA TRP A 362 -6.89 18.19 -1.09
C TRP A 362 -6.09 17.53 0.04
N THR A 363 -5.97 16.19 0.09
CA THR A 363 -5.29 15.51 1.21
C THR A 363 -3.81 15.89 1.28
N SER A 364 -3.15 16.11 0.13
CA SER A 364 -1.74 16.53 0.13
C SER A 364 -1.56 17.89 0.83
N GLY A 365 -2.51 18.81 0.63
CA GLY A 365 -2.55 20.09 1.35
C GLY A 365 -2.80 19.90 2.84
N ALA A 366 -3.77 19.05 3.21
CA ALA A 366 -4.07 18.74 4.61
C ALA A 366 -2.89 18.06 5.33
N GLU A 367 -2.20 17.12 4.67
CA GLU A 367 -0.99 16.46 5.17
C GLU A 367 0.13 17.47 5.41
N THR A 368 0.27 18.48 4.54
CA THR A 368 1.27 19.55 4.69
C THR A 368 0.93 20.47 5.86
N VAL A 369 -0.34 20.86 5.98
CA VAL A 369 -0.82 21.69 7.10
C VAL A 369 -0.66 20.94 8.43
N LEU A 370 -0.96 19.64 8.46
CA LEU A 370 -0.76 18.80 9.65
C LEU A 370 0.72 18.75 10.04
N THR A 371 1.62 18.52 9.08
CA THR A 371 3.08 18.56 9.31
C THR A 371 3.54 19.91 9.85
N LEU A 372 3.05 21.02 9.31
CA LEU A 372 3.40 22.36 9.76
C LEU A 372 2.92 22.62 11.19
N ILE A 373 1.65 22.33 11.49
CA ILE A 373 1.07 22.57 12.82
C ILE A 373 1.82 21.73 13.86
N LEU A 374 1.96 20.42 13.63
CA LEU A 374 2.65 19.53 14.57
C LEU A 374 4.14 19.88 14.68
N GLY A 375 4.80 20.12 13.55
CA GLY A 375 6.22 20.43 13.47
C GLY A 375 6.58 21.72 14.19
N ILE A 376 5.86 22.81 13.91
CA ILE A 376 6.08 24.12 14.56
C ILE A 376 5.79 24.01 16.05
N THR A 377 4.68 23.35 16.43
CA THR A 377 4.33 23.15 17.84
C THR A 377 5.43 22.40 18.58
N CYS A 378 5.92 21.27 18.04
CA CYS A 378 7.00 20.51 18.65
C CYS A 378 8.34 21.27 18.64
N ALA A 379 8.67 22.00 17.58
CA ALA A 379 9.90 22.80 17.49
C ALA A 379 9.92 23.94 18.53
N LEU A 380 8.75 24.49 18.88
CA LEU A 380 8.61 25.50 19.92
C LEU A 380 8.58 24.88 21.33
N LEU A 381 7.91 23.74 21.52
CA LEU A 381 7.72 23.14 22.85
C LEU A 381 8.93 22.33 23.33
N PHE A 382 9.55 21.50 22.49
CA PHE A 382 10.61 20.58 22.91
C PHE A 382 11.83 21.23 23.58
N PRO A 383 12.31 22.42 23.16
CA PRO A 383 13.42 23.09 23.85
C PRO A 383 13.12 23.44 25.32
N PHE A 384 11.85 23.49 25.73
CA PHE A 384 11.43 23.78 27.09
C PHE A 384 11.13 22.52 27.91
N LEU A 385 11.05 21.35 27.27
CA LEU A 385 10.76 20.09 27.94
C LEU A 385 12.04 19.41 28.39
N GLY A 386 12.03 18.88 29.61
CA GLY A 386 13.09 17.98 30.07
C GLY A 386 13.08 16.66 29.28
N PRO A 387 14.20 15.90 29.27
CA PRO A 387 14.32 14.67 28.48
C PRO A 387 13.21 13.65 28.74
N ARG A 388 12.73 13.55 29.99
CA ARG A 388 11.64 12.63 30.36
C ARG A 388 10.35 12.92 29.59
N PHE A 389 9.92 14.18 29.54
CA PHE A 389 8.70 14.58 28.85
C PHE A 389 8.86 14.52 27.34
N ALA A 390 10.04 14.90 26.81
CA ALA A 390 10.35 14.75 25.40
C ALA A 390 10.24 13.28 24.94
N SER A 391 10.75 12.33 25.74
CA SER A 391 10.64 10.89 25.45
C SER A 391 9.19 10.38 25.51
N ILE A 392 8.37 10.86 26.45
CA ILE A 392 6.95 10.49 26.52
C ILE A 392 6.23 10.95 25.25
N ILE A 393 6.44 12.19 24.81
CA ILE A 393 5.80 12.71 23.58
C ILE A 393 6.32 12.00 22.34
N MET A 394 7.62 11.71 22.28
CA MET A 394 8.26 10.97 21.18
C MET A 394 7.60 9.62 20.90
N LEU A 395 7.14 8.92 21.94
CA LEU A 395 6.46 7.62 21.79
C LEU A 395 4.93 7.76 21.76
N GLY A 396 4.37 8.57 22.66
CA GLY A 396 2.93 8.69 22.83
C GLY A 396 2.22 9.39 21.66
N LEU A 397 2.81 10.45 21.10
CA LEU A 397 2.17 11.20 20.02
C LEU A 397 2.08 10.40 18.72
N PRO A 398 3.12 9.68 18.25
CA PRO A 398 2.98 8.78 17.11
C PRO A 398 1.94 7.68 17.29
N ILE A 399 1.87 7.07 18.48
CA ILE A 399 0.85 6.05 18.79
C ILE A 399 -0.55 6.66 18.70
N LEU A 400 -0.75 7.84 19.29
CA LEU A 400 -2.03 8.56 19.22
C LEU A 400 -2.42 8.88 17.76
N LEU A 401 -1.48 9.40 16.97
CA LEU A 401 -1.72 9.71 15.55
C LEU A 401 -2.06 8.46 14.74
N PHE A 402 -1.38 7.34 15.01
CA PHE A 402 -1.67 6.06 14.36
C PHE A 402 -3.09 5.59 14.63
N PHE A 403 -3.52 5.57 15.91
CA PHE A 403 -4.87 5.16 16.27
C PHE A 403 -5.94 6.15 15.78
N ALA A 404 -5.66 7.46 15.82
CA ALA A 404 -6.57 8.47 15.28
C ALA A 404 -6.76 8.32 13.76
N ASN A 405 -5.68 8.08 13.02
CA ASN A 405 -5.73 7.82 11.58
C ASN A 405 -6.48 6.52 11.25
N ALA A 406 -6.22 5.45 12.02
CA ALA A 406 -6.93 4.18 11.84
C ALA A 406 -8.44 4.32 12.12
N TRP A 407 -8.81 5.08 13.15
CA TRP A 407 -10.21 5.40 13.44
C TRP A 407 -10.85 6.23 12.32
N LEU A 408 -10.17 7.25 11.82
CA LEU A 408 -10.65 8.08 10.71
C LEU A 408 -10.87 7.24 9.44
N TRP A 409 -9.91 6.38 9.09
CA TRP A 409 -10.02 5.51 7.93
C TRP A 409 -11.16 4.49 8.09
N ASN A 410 -11.30 3.85 9.26
CA ASN A 410 -12.38 2.88 9.46
C ASN A 410 -13.78 3.49 9.44
N THR A 411 -13.92 4.75 9.87
CA THR A 411 -15.22 5.44 9.92
C THR A 411 -15.61 6.11 8.61
N THR A 412 -14.64 6.68 7.88
CA THR A 412 -14.92 7.48 6.69
C THR A 412 -14.44 6.86 5.38
N GLY A 413 -13.43 5.98 5.42
CA GLY A 413 -12.72 5.53 4.21
C GLY A 413 -11.58 6.45 3.76
N LEU A 414 -11.39 7.60 4.41
CA LEU A 414 -10.36 8.58 4.06
C LEU A 414 -8.96 8.11 4.46
N ILE A 415 -8.02 8.18 3.51
CA ILE A 415 -6.61 7.86 3.74
C ILE A 415 -5.78 9.14 3.81
N ILE A 416 -5.05 9.30 4.91
CA ILE A 416 -4.10 10.40 5.15
C ILE A 416 -2.73 9.80 5.49
N SER A 417 -1.68 10.31 4.86
CA SER A 417 -0.30 9.90 5.14
C SER A 417 0.22 10.58 6.41
N ILE A 418 0.32 9.83 7.52
CA ILE A 418 0.84 10.31 8.82
C ILE A 418 2.34 10.04 9.02
N LEU A 419 3.00 9.41 8.05
CA LEU A 419 4.39 8.95 8.16
C LEU A 419 5.37 10.11 8.43
N LEU A 420 5.36 11.13 7.57
CA LEU A 420 6.28 12.27 7.70
C LEU A 420 6.05 13.09 8.97
N PRO A 421 4.80 13.42 9.37
CA PRO A 421 4.54 14.03 10.67
C PRO A 421 5.12 13.23 11.84
N ILE A 422 4.97 11.89 11.84
CA ILE A 422 5.50 11.02 12.89
C ILE A 422 7.03 11.06 12.92
N LEU A 423 7.68 10.91 11.75
CA LEU A 423 9.14 10.95 11.65
C LEU A 423 9.68 12.31 12.12
N LEU A 424 9.02 13.41 11.75
CA LEU A 424 9.41 14.75 12.18
C LEU A 424 9.34 14.91 13.70
N VAL A 425 8.26 14.45 14.34
CA VAL A 425 8.13 14.46 15.82
C VAL A 425 9.27 13.66 16.46
N ILE A 426 9.55 12.47 15.94
CA ILE A 426 10.63 11.60 16.44
C ILE A 426 11.99 12.28 16.30
N PHE A 427 12.32 12.82 15.13
CA PHE A 427 13.60 13.49 14.88
C PHE A 427 13.76 14.75 15.73
N LEU A 428 12.72 15.58 15.87
CA LEU A 428 12.73 16.76 16.74
C LEU A 428 12.99 16.35 18.20
N ALA A 429 12.38 15.27 18.67
CA ALA A 429 12.55 14.80 20.04
C ALA A 429 13.98 14.28 20.26
N ILE A 430 14.46 13.39 19.39
CA ILE A 430 15.83 12.85 19.45
C ILE A 430 16.84 13.98 19.44
N PHE A 431 16.71 14.94 18.52
CA PHE A 431 17.61 16.08 18.43
C PHE A 431 17.62 16.90 19.72
N ASN A 432 16.46 17.24 20.29
CA ASN A 432 16.38 18.03 21.53
C ASN A 432 16.92 17.27 22.75
N ILE A 433 16.68 15.96 22.83
CA ILE A 433 17.23 15.11 23.89
C ILE A 433 18.77 15.09 23.82
N ILE A 434 19.33 14.86 22.63
CA ILE A 434 20.79 14.85 22.42
C ILE A 434 21.37 16.24 22.71
N TYR A 435 20.75 17.30 22.21
CA TYR A 435 21.21 18.67 22.45
C TYR A 435 21.19 19.03 23.94
N GLY A 436 20.09 18.71 24.63
CA GLY A 436 19.94 18.91 26.07
C GLY A 436 21.03 18.19 26.86
N TYR A 437 21.27 16.91 26.54
CA TYR A 437 22.32 16.11 27.16
C TYR A 437 23.73 16.69 26.94
N LEU A 438 24.07 17.07 25.71
CA LEU A 438 25.38 17.65 25.39
C LEU A 438 25.57 19.02 26.05
N PHE A 439 24.52 19.85 26.10
CA PHE A 439 24.57 21.15 26.74
C PHE A 439 24.76 21.02 28.26
N GLU A 440 24.02 20.10 28.89
CA GLU A 440 24.13 19.83 30.32
C GLU A 440 25.49 19.25 30.69
N THR A 441 26.02 18.34 29.87
CA THR A 441 27.37 17.77 30.02
C THR A 441 28.44 18.87 29.94
N ARG A 442 28.39 19.74 28.93
CA ARG A 442 29.34 20.86 28.80
C ARG A 442 29.24 21.83 29.97
N ARG A 443 28.03 22.12 30.46
CA ARG A 443 27.82 22.99 31.62
C ARG A 443 28.41 22.38 32.89
N ARG A 444 28.26 21.06 33.07
CA ARG A 444 28.86 20.31 34.17
C ARG A 444 30.39 20.36 34.11
N GLU A 445 30.98 20.15 32.94
CA GLU A 445 32.43 20.25 32.73
C GLU A 445 32.97 21.67 32.97
N GLN A 446 32.28 22.70 32.49
CA GLN A 446 32.65 24.09 32.74
C GLN A 446 32.63 24.44 34.24
N LEU A 447 31.60 23.99 34.97
CA LEU A 447 31.53 24.16 36.42
C LEU A 447 32.68 23.42 37.10
N LYS A 448 32.97 22.18 36.71
CA LYS A 448 34.09 21.39 37.24
C LYS A 448 35.43 22.10 37.02
N GLN A 449 35.69 22.63 35.83
CA GLN A 449 36.90 23.40 35.53
C GLN A 449 37.02 24.69 36.35
N MET A 450 35.92 25.42 36.55
CA MET A 450 35.92 26.65 37.35
C MET A 450 36.21 26.37 38.83
N PHE A 451 35.59 25.35 39.42
CA PHE A 451 35.80 25.00 40.82
C PHE A 451 37.13 24.28 41.05
N GLY A 452 37.65 23.56 40.05
CA GLY A 452 38.96 22.88 40.11
C GLY A 452 40.15 23.82 40.33
N GLN A 453 39.96 25.13 40.09
CA GLN A 453 40.97 26.15 40.41
C GLN A 453 41.05 26.47 41.91
N TYR A 454 40.03 26.10 42.69
CA TYR A 454 39.90 26.48 44.10
C TYR A 454 39.77 25.29 45.05
N VAL A 455 39.37 24.12 44.54
CA VAL A 455 39.12 22.91 45.32
C VAL A 455 39.70 21.71 44.55
N PRO A 456 40.41 20.77 45.21
CA PRO A 456 40.93 19.58 44.56
C PRO A 456 39.82 18.78 43.83
N GLU A 457 40.13 18.26 42.63
CA GLU A 457 39.14 17.58 41.77
C GLU A 457 38.39 16.44 42.47
N GLU A 458 39.06 15.74 43.38
CA GLU A 458 38.50 14.62 44.13
C GLU A 458 37.31 15.04 44.99
N HIS A 459 37.39 16.22 45.61
CA HIS A 459 36.28 16.79 46.40
C HIS A 459 35.13 17.28 45.52
N ILE A 460 35.43 17.80 44.32
CA ILE A 460 34.40 18.23 43.37
C ILE A 460 33.63 17.03 42.82
N ASN A 461 34.32 15.92 42.51
CA ASN A 461 33.67 14.68 42.08
C ASN A 461 32.76 14.13 43.18
N GLN A 462 33.22 14.12 44.44
CA GLN A 462 32.39 13.72 45.59
C GLN A 462 31.16 14.63 45.78
N MET A 463 31.32 15.94 45.63
CA MET A 463 30.20 16.88 45.68
C MET A 463 29.17 16.64 44.56
N LEU A 464 29.63 16.40 43.34
CA LEU A 464 28.78 16.13 42.18
C LEU A 464 28.06 14.77 42.25
N GLU A 465 28.63 13.80 42.97
CA GLU A 465 28.01 12.50 43.22
C GLU A 465 26.99 12.53 44.37
N SER A 466 27.21 13.41 45.35
CA SER A 466 26.28 13.60 46.45
C SER A 466 25.01 14.32 45.98
N LYS A 467 23.87 13.62 45.95
CA LYS A 467 22.56 14.19 45.60
C LYS A 467 22.02 15.08 46.74
N GLY A 468 22.59 16.28 46.90
CA GLY A 468 22.03 17.34 47.75
C GLY A 468 22.35 17.26 49.24
N ASN A 469 23.15 16.28 49.69
CA ASN A 469 23.55 16.11 51.09
C ASN A 469 25.03 16.42 51.36
N TYR A 470 25.67 17.28 50.54
CA TYR A 470 26.88 17.98 50.99
C TYR A 470 26.45 19.11 51.94
N GLY A 471 25.81 18.73 53.04
CA GLY A 471 25.43 19.65 54.10
C GLY A 471 26.71 20.22 54.69
N MET A 472 26.79 21.55 54.77
CA MET A 472 27.77 22.29 55.57
C MET A 472 27.55 22.07 57.09
N LEU A 473 27.26 20.84 57.50
CA LEU A 473 27.22 20.45 58.90
C LEU A 473 28.65 20.13 59.30
N GLY A 474 29.18 20.84 60.30
CA GLY A 474 30.48 20.57 60.87
C GLY A 474 30.55 19.12 61.35
N ASP A 475 31.66 18.45 61.06
CA ASP A 475 31.93 17.07 61.46
C ASP A 475 33.14 17.08 62.39
N ASP A 476 32.98 16.52 63.59
CA ASP A 476 34.07 16.42 64.56
C ASP A 476 34.95 15.22 64.17
N ARG A 477 36.21 15.49 63.79
CA ARG A 477 37.16 14.46 63.38
C ARG A 477 38.46 14.59 64.16
N GLU A 478 39.01 13.44 64.57
CA GLU A 478 40.37 13.36 65.07
C GLU A 478 41.33 13.49 63.89
N MET A 479 42.14 14.55 63.87
CA MET A 479 43.03 14.88 62.76
C MET A 479 44.43 15.24 63.27
N THR A 480 45.45 14.74 62.58
CA THR A 480 46.83 15.20 62.77
C THR A 480 47.06 16.41 61.86
N VAL A 481 47.42 17.55 62.45
CA VAL A 481 47.63 18.81 61.70
C VAL A 481 49.12 19.01 61.43
N LEU A 482 49.47 19.16 60.15
CA LEU A 482 50.82 19.51 59.70
C LEU A 482 50.87 21.00 59.34
N PHE A 483 51.79 21.74 59.96
CA PHE A 483 52.13 23.11 59.57
C PHE A 483 53.57 23.15 59.05
N ALA A 484 53.75 23.72 57.86
CA ALA A 484 55.05 23.96 57.25
C ALA A 484 55.03 25.33 56.57
N ASP A 485 56.12 26.09 56.70
CA ASP A 485 56.25 27.44 56.15
C ASP A 485 57.66 27.66 55.61
N ILE A 486 57.80 28.62 54.70
CA ILE A 486 59.08 29.05 54.12
C ILE A 486 59.82 29.88 55.18
N ARG A 487 60.99 29.41 55.58
CA ARG A 487 61.85 30.14 56.52
C ARG A 487 62.20 31.53 55.96
N ASN A 488 62.02 32.56 56.77
CA ASN A 488 62.32 33.96 56.42
C ASN A 488 61.56 34.47 55.18
N PHE A 489 60.33 33.99 54.96
CA PHE A 489 59.51 34.35 53.79
C PHE A 489 59.43 35.86 53.54
N THR A 490 59.23 36.66 54.58
CA THR A 490 59.10 38.12 54.48
C THR A 490 60.30 38.74 53.77
N THR A 491 61.52 38.45 54.24
CA THR A 491 62.78 38.95 53.65
C THR A 491 63.03 38.43 52.24
N LEU A 492 62.59 37.21 51.93
CA LEU A 492 62.66 36.64 50.57
C LEU A 492 61.68 37.30 49.60
N SER A 493 60.51 37.74 50.08
CA SER A 493 59.43 38.30 49.25
C SER A 493 59.59 39.78 48.93
N GLU A 494 60.24 40.55 49.82
CA GLU A 494 60.45 42.01 49.69
C GLU A 494 61.06 42.47 48.36
N PRO A 495 62.06 41.79 47.78
CA PRO A 495 62.67 42.21 46.51
C PRO A 495 61.95 41.67 45.25
N LEU A 496 60.92 40.81 45.38
CA LEU A 496 60.29 40.14 44.26
C LEU A 496 59.07 40.91 43.71
N SER A 497 58.89 40.91 42.38
CA SER A 497 57.63 41.34 41.78
C SER A 497 56.51 40.33 42.08
N ALA A 498 55.25 40.77 42.00
CA ALA A 498 54.08 39.90 42.23
C ALA A 498 54.07 38.64 41.32
N ALA A 499 54.57 38.75 40.09
CA ALA A 499 54.68 37.61 39.18
C ALA A 499 55.78 36.62 39.63
N GLN A 500 56.96 37.12 40.00
CA GLN A 500 58.07 36.29 40.49
C GLN A 500 57.76 35.64 41.83
N LEU A 501 57.08 36.35 42.73
CA LEU A 501 56.63 35.79 44.01
C LEU A 501 55.63 34.65 43.79
N LYS A 502 54.67 34.83 42.88
CA LYS A 502 53.71 33.79 42.52
C LYS A 502 54.40 32.55 41.94
N GLU A 503 55.38 32.74 41.06
CA GLU A 503 56.16 31.65 40.48
C GLU A 503 56.94 30.87 41.55
N MET A 504 57.65 31.58 42.43
CA MET A 504 58.37 30.98 43.57
C MET A 504 57.43 30.20 44.51
N LEU A 505 56.28 30.76 44.83
CA LEU A 505 55.28 30.09 45.67
C LEU A 505 54.73 28.83 45.00
N ASN A 506 54.49 28.87 43.68
CA ASN A 506 54.05 27.70 42.94
C ASN A 506 55.12 26.61 42.89
N GLU A 507 56.39 26.96 42.69
CA GLU A 507 57.51 26.00 42.71
C GLU A 507 57.66 25.32 44.08
N PHE A 508 57.39 26.05 45.17
CA PHE A 508 57.45 25.48 46.52
C PHE A 508 56.21 24.65 46.87
N PHE A 509 55.00 25.17 46.63
CA PHE A 509 53.76 24.51 47.07
C PHE A 509 53.35 23.32 46.20
N THR A 510 53.64 23.33 44.90
CA THR A 510 53.23 22.23 43.99
C THR A 510 53.80 20.88 44.42
N PRO A 511 55.13 20.68 44.55
CA PRO A 511 55.69 19.38 44.94
C PRO A 511 55.32 18.99 46.37
N MET A 512 55.22 19.94 47.31
CA MET A 512 54.77 19.63 48.67
C MET A 512 53.34 19.10 48.68
N THR A 513 52.45 19.74 47.92
CA THR A 513 51.04 19.34 47.81
C THR A 513 50.92 17.95 47.16
N GLU A 514 51.72 17.66 46.13
CA GLU A 514 51.80 16.32 45.52
C GLU A 514 52.26 15.24 46.50
N ILE A 515 53.29 15.53 47.30
CA ILE A 515 53.78 14.59 48.33
C ILE A 515 52.70 14.32 49.39
N ILE A 516 51.99 15.36 49.85
CA ILE A 516 50.92 15.22 50.83
C ILE A 516 49.79 14.35 50.26
N PHE A 517 49.34 14.63 49.02
CA PHE A 517 48.28 13.83 48.40
C PHE A 517 48.68 12.39 48.09
N LYS A 518 49.97 12.11 47.84
CA LYS A 518 50.48 10.75 47.62
C LYS A 518 50.50 9.90 48.90
N ASN A 519 50.54 10.52 50.07
CA ASN A 519 50.57 9.86 51.38
C ASN A 519 49.23 10.00 52.13
N LYS A 520 48.12 10.09 51.39
CA LYS A 520 46.76 10.16 51.92
C LYS A 520 46.37 8.93 52.74
#